data_AF-A0AAI8AN11-F1
#
_entry.id   AF-A0AAI8AN11-F1
#
_cell.length_a   1.000
_cell.length_b   1.000
_cell.length_c   1.000
_cell.angle_alpha   90.00
_cell.angle_beta   90.00
_cell.angle_gamma   90.00
#
_symmetry.space_group_name_H-M   'P 1'
#
loop_
_entity.id
_entity.type
_entity.pdbx_description
1 polymer ?
#
loop_
_entity_poly.entity_id
_entity_poly.type
_entity_poly.pdbx_seq_one_letter_code
_entity_poly.pdbx_strand_id
1 'polypeptide(L)' 'MKLIFEENKARYGKRRIKAELNNRDYKIGLKKVRRLMKKFNLKTICSRRKYKS' A
#
# COMPACT_ATOMS: atom_id res chain seq x y z
N MET A 1 -2.48 -4.62 -7.61
CA MET A 1 -2.67 -4.41 -6.14
C MET A 1 -2.17 -5.59 -5.35
N LYS A 2 -2.74 -6.80 -5.52
CA LYS A 2 -2.23 -8.02 -4.85
C LYS A 2 -0.77 -8.32 -5.18
N LEU A 3 -0.39 -8.29 -6.46
CA LEU A 3 1.00 -8.48 -6.91
C LEU A 3 2.00 -7.55 -6.19
N ILE A 4 1.80 -6.23 -6.28
CA ILE A 4 2.64 -5.23 -5.60
C ILE A 4 2.68 -5.47 -4.08
N PHE A 5 1.56 -5.90 -3.50
CA PHE A 5 1.46 -6.11 -2.06
C PHE A 5 2.20 -7.37 -1.59
N GLU A 6 2.12 -8.47 -2.35
CA GLU A 6 2.86 -9.72 -2.10
C GLU A 6 4.36 -9.56 -2.37
N GLU A 7 4.70 -8.92 -3.49
CA GLU A 7 6.09 -8.57 -3.87
C GLU A 7 6.78 -7.77 -2.77
N ASN A 8 6.06 -6.83 -2.16
CA ASN A 8 6.56 -6.00 -1.06
C ASN A 8 6.27 -6.56 0.34
N LYS A 9 5.95 -7.87 0.44
CA LYS A 9 5.73 -8.60 1.71
C LYS A 9 4.78 -7.87 2.67
N ALA A 10 3.67 -7.33 2.13
CA ALA A 10 2.67 -6.56 2.86
C ALA A 10 3.18 -5.31 3.61
N ARG A 11 4.41 -4.86 3.33
CA ARG A 11 5.07 -3.73 4.01
C ARG A 11 4.63 -2.37 3.45
N TYR A 12 3.99 -2.39 2.28
CA TYR A 12 3.59 -1.19 1.54
C TYR A 12 2.15 -0.81 1.86
N GLY A 13 1.98 0.35 2.51
CA GLY A 13 0.66 0.93 2.75
C GLY A 13 0.16 1.75 1.56
N LYS A 14 -1.04 2.33 1.69
CA LYS A 14 -1.73 3.11 0.63
C LYS A 14 -0.87 4.18 -0.06
N ARG A 15 0.09 4.77 0.66
CA ARG A 15 1.00 5.80 0.11
C ARG A 15 2.05 5.18 -0.81
N ARG A 16 2.74 4.12 -0.37
CA ARG A 16 3.76 3.43 -1.16
C ARG A 16 3.15 2.75 -2.37
N ILE A 17 1.99 2.11 -2.21
CA ILE A 17 1.29 1.50 -3.34
C ILE A 17 0.89 2.56 -4.39
N LYS A 18 0.50 3.78 -3.98
CA LYS A 18 0.24 4.88 -4.92
C LYS A 18 1.51 5.24 -5.70
N ALA A 19 2.66 5.34 -5.03
CA ALA A 19 3.94 5.63 -5.70
C ALA A 19 4.28 4.54 -6.73
N GLU A 20 4.13 3.26 -6.35
CA GLU A 20 4.39 2.13 -7.25
C GLU A 20 3.46 2.10 -8.46
N LEU A 21 2.19 2.45 -8.25
CA LEU A 21 1.22 2.58 -9.34
C LEU A 21 1.58 3.73 -10.26
N ASN A 22 2.00 4.87 -9.72
CA ASN A 22 2.45 6.01 -10.51
C ASN A 22 3.71 5.67 -11.31
N ASN A 23 4.65 4.90 -10.75
CA ASN A 23 5.86 4.43 -11.45
C ASN A 23 5.54 3.47 -12.61
N ARG A 24 4.39 2.79 -12.55
CA ARG A 24 3.85 1.94 -13.61
C ARG A 24 2.84 2.68 -14.50
N ASP A 25 2.88 4.01 -14.49
CA ASP A 25 1.99 4.93 -15.24
C ASP A 25 0.49 4.85 -14.93
N TYR A 26 0.09 4.18 -13.85
CA TYR A 26 -1.29 4.18 -13.37
C TYR A 26 -1.59 5.45 -12.58
N LYS A 27 -2.29 6.40 -13.19
CA LYS A 27 -2.81 7.62 -12.53
C LYS A 27 -3.97 7.30 -11.58
N ILE A 28 -3.65 6.74 -10.41
CA ILE A 28 -4.63 6.36 -9.39
C ILE A 28 -4.47 7.23 -8.14
N GLY A 29 -5.56 7.88 -7.72
CA GLY A 29 -5.58 8.67 -6.49
C GLY A 29 -5.50 7.83 -5.21
N LEU A 30 -5.00 8.45 -4.13
CA LEU A 30 -4.87 7.81 -2.81
C LEU A 30 -6.22 7.28 -2.27
N LYS A 31 -7.33 7.97 -2.59
CA LYS A 31 -8.70 7.56 -2.22
C LYS A 31 -9.10 6.25 -2.91
N LYS A 32 -8.80 6.09 -4.22
CA LYS A 32 -9.05 4.86 -4.97
C LYS A 32 -8.20 3.70 -4.42
N VAL A 33 -6.92 3.94 -4.16
CA VAL A 33 -6.04 2.94 -3.52
C VAL A 33 -6.61 2.47 -2.18
N ARG A 34 -7.07 3.37 -1.32
CA ARG A 34 -7.70 3.01 -0.04
C ARG A 34 -8.95 2.15 -0.22
N ARG A 35 -9.82 2.49 -1.18
CA ARG A 35 -11.02 1.69 -1.47
C ARG A 35 -10.66 0.29 -1.97
N LEU A 36 -9.67 0.18 -2.85
CA LEU A 36 -9.18 -1.10 -3.35
C LEU A 36 -8.57 -1.94 -2.22
N MET A 37 -7.70 -1.36 -1.39
CA MET A 37 -7.14 -2.05 -0.22
C MET A 37 -8.22 -2.57 0.72
N LYS A 38 -9.29 -1.79 0.97
CA LYS A 38 -10.43 -2.24 1.77
C LYS A 38 -11.21 -3.37 1.09
N LYS A 39 -11.51 -3.24 -0.20
CA LYS A 39 -12.26 -4.26 -0.98
C LYS A 39 -11.53 -5.60 -1.00
N PHE A 40 -10.20 -5.57 -1.09
CA PHE A 40 -9.36 -6.77 -1.08
C PHE A 40 -8.88 -7.17 0.33
N ASN A 41 -9.38 -6.51 1.39
CA ASN A 41 -9.00 -6.74 2.78
C ASN A 41 -7.48 -6.78 3.04
N LEU A 42 -6.70 -5.98 2.29
CA LEU A 42 -5.24 -5.94 2.38
C LEU A 42 -4.81 -5.12 3.59
N LYS A 43 -4.31 -5.80 4.63
CA LYS A 43 -3.76 -5.17 5.84
C LYS A 43 -2.25 -5.03 5.76
N THR A 44 -1.78 -3.79 5.73
CA THR A 44 -0.35 -3.48 5.79
C THR A 44 0.28 -3.93 7.11
N ILE A 45 1.45 -4.55 7.05
CA ILE A 45 2.29 -4.80 8.23
C ILE A 45 2.90 -3.47 8.66
N CYS A 46 2.38 -2.88 9.73
CA CYS A 46 3.03 -1.77 10.41
C CYS A 46 4.06 -2.33 11.39
N SER A 47 5.34 -2.03 11.18
CA SER A 47 6.34 -2.29 12.22
C SER A 47 5.99 -1.48 13.46
N ARG A 48 5.98 -2.11 14.64
CA ARG A 48 5.89 -1.38 15.92
C ARG A 48 7.09 -0.43 15.98
N ARG A 49 6.85 0.89 16.12
CA ARG A 49 7.93 1.85 16.34
C ARG A 49 8.72 1.41 17.57
N LYS A 50 10.02 1.15 17.39
CA LYS A 50 10.92 0.66 18.44
C LYS A 50 11.18 1.72 19.52
N TYR A 51 10.95 2.99 19.22
CA TYR A 51 11.14 4.10 20.14
C TYR A 51 9.89 4.97 20.23
N LYS A 52 9.45 5.20 21.47
CA LYS A 52 8.65 6.36 21.86
C LYS A 52 9.67 7.42 22.26
N SER A 53 9.95 8.38 21.37
CA SER A 53 10.53 9.64 21.82
C SER A 53 9.55 10.32 22.76
#